data_AF-A0A6A6TDG8-F1
#
_entry.id   AF-A0A6A6TDG8-F1
#
_cell.length_a   1.000
_cell.length_b   1.000
_cell.length_c   1.000
_cell.angle_alpha   90.00
_cell.angle_beta   90.00
_cell.angle_gamma   90.00
#
_symmetry.space_group_name_H-M   'P 1'
#
loop_
_entity.id
_entity.type
_entity.pdbx_description
1 polymer ?
#
loop_
_entity_poly.entity_id
_entity_poly.type
_entity_poly.pdbx_seq_one_letter_code
_entity_poly.pdbx_strand_id
1 'polypeptide(L)'
;MTISLQQLTVLAIAGFHQANAHYGFPYTVLDGVISKRWEYIRYVQALSRKSTSSVSKSHSASTTSLFAPNWDYSGESAMCGPNATLPLFPVKTLKVAAGSTIGFASAGQWREPPLDESQYFGDFNPSFYMYHSGPASAWLSKAPSNVDLNNYTGNGDWFKIDVKPASDGLHWDYNSSARINIMNFTIPAATPPGNYLLRAEHLNMENGGFYMTTEMYQACAHVEITGSGTGTPGPVTHFPGAFDAKDPGRVNLWTS
;
A
#
# COMPACT_ATOMS: atom_id res chain seq x y z
N MET A 1 -6.50 -68.57 16.62
CA MET A 1 -5.73 -67.58 15.82
C MET A 1 -6.58 -66.32 15.74
N THR A 2 -6.41 -65.39 16.67
CA THR A 2 -7.20 -64.15 16.79
C THR A 2 -6.28 -62.99 16.47
N ILE A 3 -6.52 -62.31 15.34
CA ILE A 3 -5.77 -61.13 14.93
C ILE A 3 -6.46 -59.92 15.55
N SER A 4 -5.76 -59.25 16.46
CA SER A 4 -6.14 -57.94 17.02
C SER A 4 -5.85 -56.86 15.99
N LEU A 5 -6.88 -56.17 15.48
CA LEU A 5 -6.69 -54.91 14.76
C LEU A 5 -6.59 -53.78 15.79
N GLN A 6 -5.37 -53.30 16.04
CA GLN A 6 -5.18 -51.99 16.65
C GLN A 6 -5.60 -50.92 15.63
N GLN A 7 -6.65 -50.18 15.94
CA GLN A 7 -7.02 -48.97 15.21
C GLN A 7 -5.95 -47.91 15.49
N LEU A 8 -5.14 -47.59 14.47
CA LEU A 8 -4.28 -46.42 14.47
C LEU A 8 -5.17 -45.20 14.22
N THR A 9 -5.53 -44.47 15.28
CA THR A 9 -6.20 -43.17 15.15
C THR A 9 -5.15 -42.13 14.75
N VAL A 10 -5.03 -41.86 13.45
CA VAL A 10 -4.24 -40.73 12.96
C VAL A 10 -5.00 -39.45 13.28
N LEU A 11 -4.57 -38.76 14.35
CA LEU A 11 -5.07 -37.44 14.68
C LEU A 11 -4.52 -36.45 13.64
N ALA A 12 -5.32 -36.17 12.60
CA ALA A 12 -5.02 -35.09 11.67
C ALA A 12 -5.14 -33.77 12.43
N ILE A 13 -4.00 -33.23 12.88
CA ILE A 13 -3.92 -31.85 13.34
C ILE A 13 -4.16 -30.98 12.11
N ALA A 14 -5.41 -30.58 11.89
CA ALA A 14 -5.72 -29.47 11.01
C ALA A 14 -5.10 -28.22 11.63
N GLY A 15 -3.83 -27.97 11.29
CA GLY A 15 -3.18 -26.72 11.60
C GLY A 15 -3.99 -25.63 10.93
N PHE A 16 -4.69 -24.83 11.73
CA PHE A 16 -5.30 -23.59 11.30
C PHE A 16 -4.19 -22.66 10.80
N HIS A 17 -3.81 -22.82 9.52
CA HIS A 17 -3.06 -21.81 8.81
C HIS A 17 -4.04 -20.67 8.60
N GLN A 18 -3.99 -19.69 9.49
CA GLN A 18 -4.72 -18.45 9.31
C GLN A 18 -4.08 -17.74 8.11
N ALA A 19 -4.75 -17.78 6.96
CA ALA A 19 -4.36 -17.00 5.80
C ALA A 19 -4.62 -15.53 6.11
N ASN A 20 -3.59 -14.81 6.58
CA ASN A 20 -3.62 -13.36 6.62
C ASN A 20 -3.06 -12.85 5.29
N ALA A 21 -3.97 -12.45 4.39
CA ALA A 21 -3.62 -11.99 3.04
C ALA A 21 -3.29 -10.48 2.99
N HIS A 22 -3.40 -9.75 4.11
CA HIS A 22 -3.16 -8.31 4.14
C HIS A 22 -1.66 -7.95 4.26
N TYR A 23 -1.26 -6.90 3.55
CA TYR A 23 0.10 -6.39 3.51
C TYR A 23 0.10 -4.87 3.33
N GLY A 24 1.23 -4.24 3.61
CA GLY A 24 1.48 -2.85 3.26
C GLY A 24 2.89 -2.65 2.75
N PHE A 25 3.26 -1.39 2.51
CA PHE A 25 4.53 -1.04 1.85
C PHE A 25 5.40 -0.12 2.71
N PRO A 26 5.99 -0.62 3.80
CA PRO A 26 6.73 0.22 4.75
C PRO A 26 8.19 0.48 4.35
N TYR A 27 8.65 -0.04 3.22
CA TYR A 27 10.03 0.11 2.75
C TYR A 27 10.06 0.73 1.34
N THR A 28 11.06 1.56 1.10
CA THR A 28 11.46 1.98 -0.26
C THR A 28 12.64 1.17 -0.75
N VAL A 29 12.77 1.01 -2.06
CA VAL A 29 13.92 0.40 -2.72
C VAL A 29 14.47 1.37 -3.76
N LEU A 30 15.73 1.75 -3.66
CA LEU A 30 16.40 2.62 -4.64
C LEU A 30 17.80 2.08 -4.89
N ASP A 31 18.17 1.91 -6.16
CA ASP A 31 19.47 1.36 -6.58
C ASP A 31 19.84 0.03 -5.88
N GLY A 32 18.83 -0.82 -5.67
CA GLY A 32 18.96 -2.11 -4.98
C GLY A 32 19.08 -2.04 -3.45
N VAL A 33 19.10 -0.83 -2.88
CA VAL A 33 19.13 -0.62 -1.42
C VAL A 33 17.71 -0.54 -0.88
N ILE A 34 17.43 -1.37 0.12
CA ILE A 34 16.16 -1.37 0.84
C ILE A 34 16.30 -0.47 2.07
N SER A 35 15.38 0.48 2.24
CA SER A 35 15.39 1.38 3.40
C SER A 35 15.08 0.66 4.70
N LYS A 36 15.28 1.33 5.83
CA LYS A 36 14.65 0.88 7.08
C LYS A 36 13.13 1.02 6.98
N ARG A 37 12.43 0.24 7.80
CA ARG A 37 10.97 0.29 7.94
C ARG A 37 10.55 1.71 8.32
N TRP A 38 9.60 2.29 7.59
CA TRP A 38 9.05 3.64 7.80
C TRP A 38 10.06 4.79 7.68
N GLU A 39 11.27 4.55 7.14
CA GLU A 39 12.31 5.58 7.08
C GLU A 39 11.91 6.79 6.23
N TYR A 40 11.26 6.50 5.09
CA TYR A 40 10.79 7.49 4.12
C TYR A 40 9.27 7.41 3.91
N ILE A 41 8.63 6.37 4.45
CA ILE A 41 7.21 6.05 4.25
C ILE A 41 6.43 6.48 5.48
N ARG A 42 5.30 7.15 5.27
CA ARG A 42 4.36 7.47 6.34
C ARG A 42 3.74 6.21 6.92
N TYR A 43 3.73 6.12 8.24
CA TYR A 43 3.07 5.04 8.97
C TYR A 43 1.56 5.06 8.72
N VAL A 44 1.01 3.96 8.18
CA VAL A 44 -0.44 3.75 8.05
C VAL A 44 -0.99 3.12 9.33
N GLN A 45 -2.03 3.70 9.92
CA GLN A 45 -2.56 3.20 11.20
C GLN A 45 -3.79 2.32 10.97
N ALA A 46 -4.07 1.44 11.93
CA ALA A 46 -5.30 0.69 11.97
C ALA A 46 -6.56 1.59 11.88
N LEU A 47 -7.51 1.22 11.02
CA LEU A 47 -8.85 1.79 11.05
C LEU A 47 -9.59 1.29 12.31
N SER A 48 -10.13 2.20 13.12
CA SER A 48 -11.02 1.80 14.22
C SER A 48 -12.40 1.44 13.66
N ARG A 49 -12.81 0.17 13.75
CA ARG A 49 -14.21 -0.18 13.49
C ARG A 49 -15.04 0.32 14.67
N LYS A 50 -15.86 1.37 14.45
CA LYS A 50 -16.98 1.68 15.36
C LYS A 50 -17.95 0.49 15.30
N SER A 51 -17.85 -0.42 16.27
CA SER A 51 -18.83 -1.49 16.46
C SER A 51 -20.21 -0.86 16.72
N THR A 52 -21.14 -1.05 15.79
CA THR A 52 -22.56 -0.71 15.99
C THR A 52 -23.33 -1.82 16.70
N SER A 53 -22.66 -2.88 17.16
CA SER A 53 -23.29 -3.92 17.98
C SER A 53 -22.97 -3.70 19.46
N SER A 54 -24.00 -3.32 20.21
CA SER A 54 -24.08 -3.37 21.66
C SER A 54 -24.02 -4.82 22.17
N VAL A 55 -22.84 -5.44 22.07
CA VAL A 55 -22.55 -6.74 22.71
C VAL A 55 -21.32 -6.58 23.61
N SER A 56 -21.60 -6.70 24.91
CA SER A 56 -20.73 -6.84 26.09
C SER A 56 -19.26 -6.42 26.04
N LYS A 57 -18.94 -5.50 26.97
CA LYS A 57 -17.63 -5.23 27.57
C LYS A 57 -16.84 -6.52 27.88
N SER A 58 -15.81 -6.80 27.09
CA SER A 58 -14.47 -7.25 27.50
C SER A 58 -13.71 -7.62 26.22
N HIS A 59 -12.46 -7.19 26.11
CA HIS A 59 -11.61 -7.14 24.91
C HIS A 59 -11.75 -5.83 24.12
N SER A 60 -10.58 -5.21 23.97
CA SER A 60 -10.20 -4.02 23.22
C SER A 60 -11.18 -3.58 22.11
N ALA A 61 -11.33 -2.27 21.94
CA ALA A 61 -11.79 -1.73 20.67
C ALA A 61 -11.04 -2.48 19.55
N SER A 62 -11.77 -3.18 18.69
CA SER A 62 -11.22 -3.98 17.59
C SER A 62 -10.47 -3.05 16.63
N THR A 63 -9.21 -2.76 16.95
CA THR A 63 -8.24 -2.15 16.05
C THR A 63 -8.08 -3.11 14.88
N THR A 64 -8.46 -2.69 13.68
CA THR A 64 -8.15 -3.48 12.49
C THR A 64 -6.63 -3.63 12.35
N SER A 65 -6.18 -4.58 11.55
CA SER A 65 -4.78 -4.72 11.17
C SER A 65 -4.21 -3.35 10.70
N LEU A 66 -2.98 -2.99 11.10
CA LEU A 66 -2.14 -1.92 10.54
C LEU A 66 -2.14 -1.90 9.00
N PHE A 67 -2.26 -3.07 8.39
CA PHE A 67 -2.34 -3.25 6.95
C PHE A 67 -3.73 -3.64 6.46
N ALA A 68 -4.77 -3.32 7.23
CA ALA A 68 -6.13 -3.41 6.72
C ALA A 68 -6.23 -2.51 5.48
N PRO A 69 -6.75 -3.03 4.35
CA PRO A 69 -6.91 -2.22 3.16
C PRO A 69 -7.90 -1.10 3.44
N ASN A 70 -7.75 -0.01 2.69
CA ASN A 70 -8.79 1.00 2.60
C ASN A 70 -9.84 0.52 1.59
N TRP A 71 -11.12 0.62 1.94
CA TRP A 71 -12.25 0.33 1.03
C TRP A 71 -12.96 1.60 0.57
N ASP A 72 -12.74 2.71 1.26
CA ASP A 72 -13.39 3.99 1.01
C ASP A 72 -12.39 4.96 0.35
N TYR A 73 -12.45 5.06 -0.97
CA TYR A 73 -11.67 6.04 -1.71
C TYR A 73 -12.25 7.45 -1.71
N SER A 74 -13.43 7.67 -1.11
CA SER A 74 -14.04 9.00 -1.02
C SER A 74 -13.49 9.82 0.15
N GLY A 75 -12.86 9.17 1.12
CA GLY A 75 -12.23 9.80 2.28
C GLY A 75 -10.75 10.12 2.13
N GLU A 76 -10.20 10.83 3.11
CA GLU A 76 -8.78 11.20 3.20
C GLU A 76 -7.81 10.01 3.16
N SER A 77 -8.26 8.84 3.64
CA SER A 77 -7.48 7.60 3.58
C SER A 77 -7.08 7.21 2.16
N ALA A 78 -7.78 7.69 1.12
CA ALA A 78 -7.45 7.46 -0.28
C ALA A 78 -6.10 8.06 -0.72
N MET A 79 -5.60 9.08 0.00
CA MET A 79 -4.35 9.76 -0.33
C MET A 79 -3.15 8.86 -0.03
N CYS A 80 -2.93 8.56 1.26
CA CYS A 80 -1.71 7.90 1.74
C CYS A 80 -1.98 6.64 2.57
N GLY A 81 -3.23 6.19 2.60
CA GLY A 81 -3.70 5.15 3.49
C GLY A 81 -4.31 5.70 4.79
N PRO A 82 -4.92 4.81 5.59
CA PRO A 82 -5.56 5.14 6.86
C PRO A 82 -4.71 5.99 7.82
N ASN A 83 -5.24 7.14 8.21
CA ASN A 83 -4.60 8.10 9.15
C ASN A 83 -3.15 8.48 8.78
N ALA A 84 -2.83 8.53 7.47
CA ALA A 84 -1.48 8.80 6.96
C ALA A 84 -1.39 10.06 6.08
N THR A 85 -2.42 10.91 6.05
CA THR A 85 -2.38 12.24 5.41
C THR A 85 -1.34 13.15 6.05
N LEU A 86 -0.94 12.89 7.29
CA LEU A 86 0.29 13.37 7.90
C LEU A 86 1.03 12.17 8.51
N PRO A 87 2.36 12.21 8.60
CA PRO A 87 3.10 11.13 9.24
C PRO A 87 2.89 11.16 10.76
N LEU A 88 2.73 9.98 11.37
CA LEU A 88 2.60 9.84 12.83
C LEU A 88 3.84 10.35 13.59
N PHE A 89 5.01 10.17 12.98
CA PHE A 89 6.30 10.66 13.43
C PHE A 89 7.08 11.20 12.23
N PRO A 90 8.00 12.17 12.39
CA PRO A 90 8.74 12.70 11.26
C PRO A 90 9.47 11.60 10.49
N VAL A 91 9.31 11.58 9.16
CA VAL A 91 10.03 10.67 8.27
C VAL A 91 11.05 11.46 7.45
N LYS A 92 12.09 10.77 6.97
CA LYS A 92 13.12 11.39 6.13
C LYS A 92 12.59 11.61 4.72
N THR A 93 13.24 12.49 3.97
CA THR A 93 13.02 12.66 2.53
C THR A 93 14.09 11.90 1.75
N LEU A 94 13.67 11.03 0.83
CA LEU A 94 14.55 10.27 -0.05
C LEU A 94 14.88 11.07 -1.30
N LYS A 95 16.16 11.23 -1.63
CA LYS A 95 16.58 11.84 -2.90
C LYS A 95 16.44 10.83 -4.02
N VAL A 96 15.71 11.18 -5.08
CA VAL A 96 15.43 10.30 -6.22
C VAL A 96 15.71 11.08 -7.50
N ALA A 97 16.48 10.53 -8.42
CA ALA A 97 16.73 11.19 -9.71
C ALA A 97 15.52 11.01 -10.63
N ALA A 98 15.10 12.07 -11.32
CA ALA A 98 14.16 11.93 -12.44
C ALA A 98 14.74 10.93 -13.47
N GLY A 99 13.91 10.02 -13.97
CA GLY A 99 14.32 8.91 -14.84
C GLY A 99 14.74 7.62 -14.12
N SER A 100 14.92 7.65 -12.80
CA SER A 100 15.24 6.44 -12.02
C SER A 100 14.01 5.60 -11.68
N THR A 101 14.24 4.36 -11.26
CA THR A 101 13.20 3.47 -10.74
C THR A 101 13.27 3.43 -9.21
N ILE A 102 12.11 3.57 -8.57
CA ILE A 102 11.94 3.40 -7.13
C ILE A 102 10.94 2.29 -6.83
N GLY A 103 11.27 1.43 -5.87
CA GLY A 103 10.44 0.33 -5.42
C GLY A 103 9.72 0.60 -4.09
N PHE A 104 8.56 -0.02 -3.91
CA PHE A 104 7.83 -0.11 -2.65
C PHE A 104 7.76 -1.58 -2.24
N ALA A 105 8.44 -1.96 -1.15
CA ALA A 105 8.54 -3.36 -0.74
C ALA A 105 7.45 -3.74 0.27
N SER A 106 6.81 -4.87 0.01
CA SER A 106 5.69 -5.40 0.78
C SER A 106 6.14 -5.99 2.13
N ALA A 107 5.27 -5.91 3.12
CA ALA A 107 5.43 -6.58 4.40
C ALA A 107 4.07 -6.99 4.97
N GLY A 108 4.03 -8.13 5.64
CA GLY A 108 2.86 -8.57 6.39
C GLY A 108 2.81 -7.96 7.78
N GLN A 109 1.73 -8.25 8.51
CA GLN A 109 1.56 -7.91 9.91
C GLN A 109 1.36 -9.15 10.79
N TRP A 110 1.77 -9.03 12.06
CA TRP A 110 1.41 -9.90 13.17
C TRP A 110 0.14 -9.43 13.88
N ARG A 111 -0.75 -10.38 14.23
CA ARG A 111 -2.20 -10.23 14.45
C ARG A 111 -2.67 -9.28 15.57
N GLU A 112 -1.79 -8.57 16.25
CA GLU A 112 -2.10 -7.43 17.10
C GLU A 112 -0.93 -6.47 16.93
N PRO A 113 -1.12 -5.22 16.45
CA PRO A 113 0.00 -4.30 16.31
C PRO A 113 0.58 -4.09 17.72
N PRO A 114 1.82 -4.51 17.98
CA PRO A 114 2.49 -4.06 19.18
C PRO A 114 2.60 -2.54 19.08
N LEU A 115 2.48 -1.84 20.21
CA LEU A 115 2.63 -0.38 20.27
C LEU A 115 3.98 0.08 19.69
N ASP A 116 4.93 -0.84 19.54
CA ASP A 116 6.23 -0.66 18.91
C ASP A 116 6.52 -1.80 17.92
N GLU A 117 6.36 -1.54 16.63
CA GLU A 117 6.70 -2.49 15.56
C GLU A 117 8.19 -2.83 15.48
N SER A 118 9.08 -1.94 15.94
CA SER A 118 10.53 -2.15 15.81
C SER A 118 11.03 -3.35 16.61
N GLN A 119 10.24 -3.82 17.59
CA GLN A 119 10.55 -5.00 18.40
C GLN A 119 10.21 -6.32 17.69
N TYR A 120 9.39 -6.28 16.66
CA TYR A 120 8.84 -7.48 16.00
C TYR A 120 9.14 -7.53 14.50
N PHE A 121 9.39 -6.38 13.88
CA PHE A 121 9.74 -6.24 12.49
C PHE A 121 11.13 -5.65 12.36
N GLY A 122 12.05 -6.46 11.86
CA GLY A 122 13.39 -6.04 11.48
C GLY A 122 13.48 -5.66 10.00
N ASP A 123 14.56 -6.15 9.39
CA ASP A 123 14.85 -5.96 7.97
C ASP A 123 13.80 -6.61 7.06
N PHE A 124 13.76 -6.15 5.81
CA PHE A 124 12.87 -6.68 4.80
C PHE A 124 13.02 -8.20 4.63
N ASN A 125 11.89 -8.92 4.62
CA ASN A 125 11.84 -10.35 4.35
C ASN A 125 11.58 -10.59 2.85
N PRO A 126 12.58 -11.02 2.05
CA PRO A 126 12.40 -11.22 0.62
C PRO A 126 11.46 -12.39 0.28
N SER A 127 11.18 -13.28 1.23
CA SER A 127 10.23 -14.40 1.05
C SER A 127 8.78 -14.00 1.29
N PHE A 128 8.52 -12.81 1.84
CA PHE A 128 7.17 -12.26 1.93
C PHE A 128 6.76 -11.67 0.58
N TYR A 129 5.50 -11.83 0.18
CA TYR A 129 4.97 -11.33 -1.07
C TYR A 129 3.53 -10.85 -0.89
N MET A 130 3.06 -10.04 -1.83
CA MET A 130 1.67 -9.61 -1.92
C MET A 130 0.78 -10.83 -2.17
N TYR A 131 -0.34 -10.95 -1.46
CA TYR A 131 -1.22 -12.12 -1.60
C TYR A 131 -2.36 -11.94 -2.60
N HIS A 132 -2.59 -10.70 -3.04
CA HIS A 132 -3.61 -10.39 -4.02
C HIS A 132 -2.98 -9.93 -5.33
N SER A 133 -3.63 -10.32 -6.41
CA SER A 133 -3.36 -9.76 -7.72
C SER A 133 -4.26 -8.54 -7.97
N GLY A 134 -3.94 -7.76 -9.00
CA GLY A 134 -4.73 -6.59 -9.39
C GLY A 134 -3.86 -5.35 -9.60
N PRO A 135 -4.35 -4.29 -10.22
CA PRO A 135 -3.51 -3.24 -10.75
C PRO A 135 -2.71 -2.48 -9.68
N ALA A 136 -1.54 -1.95 -10.06
CA ALA A 136 -0.79 -1.02 -9.22
C ALA A 136 -0.45 0.26 -9.97
N SER A 137 -0.32 1.38 -9.24
CA SER A 137 0.03 2.67 -9.82
C SER A 137 0.87 3.51 -8.86
N ALA A 138 1.60 4.47 -9.43
CA ALA A 138 2.32 5.48 -8.66
C ALA A 138 1.99 6.89 -9.13
N TRP A 139 1.97 7.81 -8.17
CA TRP A 139 1.57 9.20 -8.36
C TRP A 139 2.47 10.14 -7.60
N LEU A 140 2.69 11.34 -8.13
CA LEU A 140 3.44 12.39 -7.46
C LEU A 140 2.53 13.59 -7.19
N SER A 141 2.69 14.19 -6.02
CA SER A 141 2.12 15.50 -5.69
C SER A 141 3.18 16.42 -5.12
N LYS A 142 3.36 17.57 -5.78
CA LYS A 142 4.42 18.53 -5.43
C LYS A 142 4.03 19.31 -4.19
N ALA A 143 4.90 19.33 -3.18
CA ALA A 143 4.72 20.21 -2.04
C ALA A 143 5.01 21.68 -2.46
N PRO A 144 4.29 22.66 -1.90
CA PRO A 144 4.67 24.06 -2.02
C PRO A 144 6.11 24.27 -1.52
N SER A 145 6.87 25.18 -2.15
CA SER A 145 8.31 25.35 -1.90
C SER A 145 8.68 25.70 -0.45
N ASN A 146 7.73 26.24 0.31
CA ASN A 146 7.89 26.64 1.71
C ASN A 146 7.24 25.66 2.71
N VAL A 147 6.83 24.48 2.27
CA VAL A 147 6.16 23.48 3.10
C VAL A 147 7.04 22.22 3.20
N ASP A 148 7.39 21.86 4.44
CA ASP A 148 8.07 20.59 4.73
C ASP A 148 7.12 19.40 4.48
N LEU A 149 7.63 18.29 3.95
CA LEU A 149 6.81 17.12 3.63
C LEU A 149 6.17 16.46 4.86
N ASN A 150 6.70 16.68 6.07
CA ASN A 150 6.06 16.26 7.32
C ASN A 150 4.84 17.10 7.68
N ASN A 151 4.65 18.25 7.03
CA ASN A 151 3.49 19.15 7.21
C ASN A 151 2.60 19.23 5.96
N TYR A 152 3.02 18.65 4.83
CA TYR A 152 2.24 18.65 3.60
C TYR A 152 1.21 17.53 3.61
N THR A 153 -0.08 17.85 3.53
CA THR A 153 -1.14 16.82 3.60
C THR A 153 -1.35 16.06 2.29
N GLY A 154 -0.79 16.54 1.17
CA GLY A 154 -1.11 16.03 -0.16
C GLY A 154 -2.33 16.70 -0.79
N ASN A 155 -2.68 17.91 -0.36
CA ASN A 155 -3.83 18.67 -0.85
C ASN A 155 -3.60 19.40 -2.20
N GLY A 156 -2.45 19.22 -2.84
CA GLY A 156 -2.17 19.73 -4.17
C GLY A 156 -2.64 18.81 -5.29
N ASP A 157 -2.20 19.12 -6.50
CA ASP A 157 -2.41 18.29 -7.68
C ASP A 157 -1.60 16.98 -7.57
N TRP A 158 -2.22 15.88 -8.02
CA TRP A 158 -1.58 14.58 -8.19
C TRP A 158 -1.53 14.23 -9.66
N PHE A 159 -0.38 13.78 -10.15
CA PHE A 159 -0.23 13.23 -11.50
C PHE A 159 0.31 11.81 -11.44
N LYS A 160 -0.23 10.95 -12.29
CA LYS A 160 0.21 9.57 -12.40
C LYS A 160 1.56 9.52 -13.10
N ILE A 161 2.45 8.66 -12.63
CA ILE A 161 3.80 8.52 -13.18
C ILE A 161 4.07 7.16 -13.81
N ASP A 162 3.45 6.10 -13.29
CA ASP A 162 3.66 4.73 -13.76
C ASP A 162 2.47 3.85 -13.32
N VAL A 163 2.29 2.77 -14.06
CA VAL A 163 1.22 1.80 -13.99
C VAL A 163 1.80 0.41 -14.14
N LYS A 164 1.32 -0.51 -13.29
CA LYS A 164 1.46 -1.95 -13.45
C LYS A 164 0.07 -2.50 -13.78
N PRO A 165 -0.19 -2.76 -15.07
CA PRO A 165 -1.54 -3.04 -15.52
C PRO A 165 -1.95 -4.46 -15.15
N ALA A 166 -3.26 -4.61 -14.94
CA ALA A 166 -3.97 -5.86 -14.85
C ALA A 166 -5.21 -5.71 -15.74
N SER A 167 -5.07 -6.09 -17.01
CA SER A 167 -6.07 -5.85 -18.06
C SER A 167 -7.38 -6.61 -17.82
N ASP A 168 -7.32 -7.75 -17.13
CA ASP A 168 -8.49 -8.49 -16.64
C ASP A 168 -8.96 -8.04 -15.24
N GLY A 169 -8.24 -7.08 -14.65
CA GLY A 169 -8.44 -6.58 -13.30
C GLY A 169 -7.94 -7.49 -12.18
N LEU A 170 -7.52 -8.72 -12.50
CA LEU A 170 -7.26 -9.79 -11.54
C LEU A 170 -5.85 -10.37 -11.64
N HIS A 171 -5.09 -10.13 -12.69
CA HIS A 171 -3.72 -10.64 -12.84
C HIS A 171 -2.86 -9.56 -13.47
N TRP A 172 -1.61 -9.40 -12.99
CA TRP A 172 -0.72 -8.46 -13.66
C TRP A 172 -0.39 -8.98 -15.05
N ASP A 173 -0.42 -8.09 -16.04
CA ASP A 173 -0.24 -8.45 -17.45
C ASP A 173 1.15 -9.07 -17.72
N TYR A 174 2.11 -8.85 -16.82
CA TYR A 174 3.48 -9.34 -16.91
C TYR A 174 3.82 -10.45 -15.90
N ASN A 175 2.94 -10.75 -14.94
CA ASN A 175 3.15 -11.82 -13.98
C ASN A 175 1.82 -12.24 -13.34
N SER A 176 1.36 -13.45 -13.65
CA SER A 176 0.11 -13.99 -13.11
C SER A 176 0.24 -14.55 -11.69
N SER A 177 1.46 -14.74 -11.18
CA SER A 177 1.67 -15.14 -9.80
C SER A 177 1.78 -13.88 -8.95
N ALA A 178 0.80 -13.63 -8.07
CA ALA A 178 0.79 -12.51 -7.12
C ALA A 178 2.05 -12.41 -6.23
N ARG A 179 3.02 -13.33 -6.37
CA ARG A 179 4.24 -13.50 -5.58
C ARG A 179 5.29 -12.41 -5.83
N ILE A 180 4.85 -11.17 -5.95
CA ILE A 180 5.70 -10.01 -6.08
C ILE A 180 5.79 -9.34 -4.71
N ASN A 181 7.01 -9.02 -4.34
CA ASN A 181 7.34 -8.47 -3.04
C ASN A 181 7.75 -6.99 -3.12
N ILE A 182 7.99 -6.47 -4.32
CA ILE A 182 8.40 -5.09 -4.59
C ILE A 182 7.64 -4.56 -5.81
N MET A 183 6.93 -3.44 -5.64
CA MET A 183 6.35 -2.69 -6.75
C MET A 183 7.32 -1.62 -7.23
N ASN A 184 7.89 -1.81 -8.41
CA ASN A 184 8.84 -0.86 -9.00
C ASN A 184 8.13 0.14 -9.90
N PHE A 185 8.42 1.43 -9.74
CA PHE A 185 7.85 2.50 -10.56
C PHE A 185 8.95 3.41 -11.10
N THR A 186 8.81 3.84 -12.35
CA THR A 186 9.75 4.78 -12.98
C THR A 186 9.30 6.21 -12.72
N ILE A 187 10.20 7.06 -12.22
CA ILE A 187 9.99 8.51 -12.20
C ILE A 187 10.26 9.04 -13.62
N PRO A 188 9.31 9.74 -14.28
CA PRO A 188 9.56 10.30 -15.60
C PRO A 188 10.78 11.22 -15.61
N ALA A 189 11.63 11.10 -16.63
CA ALA A 189 12.83 11.94 -16.75
C ALA A 189 12.50 13.45 -16.85
N ALA A 190 11.31 13.78 -17.34
CA ALA A 190 10.83 15.14 -17.45
C ALA A 190 10.25 15.71 -16.14
N THR A 191 10.13 14.93 -15.06
CA THR A 191 9.57 15.40 -13.79
C THR A 191 10.40 16.56 -13.22
N PRO A 192 9.78 17.72 -12.93
CA PRO A 192 10.50 18.85 -12.34
C PRO A 192 11.11 18.54 -10.98
N PRO A 193 12.29 19.09 -10.65
CA PRO A 193 12.91 18.88 -9.36
C PRO A 193 12.11 19.53 -8.22
N GLY A 194 12.21 18.97 -7.02
CA GLY A 194 11.64 19.50 -5.77
C GLY A 194 11.06 18.42 -4.86
N ASN A 195 10.38 18.84 -3.81
CA ASN A 195 9.78 17.94 -2.83
C ASN A 195 8.39 17.46 -3.27
N TYR A 196 8.15 16.16 -3.16
CA TYR A 196 6.89 15.50 -3.51
C TYR A 196 6.49 14.47 -2.46
N LEU A 197 5.18 14.26 -2.34
CA LEU A 197 4.67 12.96 -1.91
C LEU A 197 4.64 12.03 -3.12
N LEU A 198 5.22 10.85 -2.95
CA LEU A 198 5.12 9.75 -3.90
C LEU A 198 4.18 8.70 -3.32
N ARG A 199 2.99 8.61 -3.90
CA ARG A 199 1.96 7.64 -3.53
C ARG A 199 2.11 6.41 -4.41
N ALA A 200 2.35 5.26 -3.80
CA ALA A 200 2.21 3.96 -4.44
C ALA A 200 0.91 3.31 -3.98
N GLU A 201 0.27 2.61 -4.91
CA GLU A 201 -1.00 1.95 -4.66
C GLU A 201 -1.06 0.60 -5.37
N HIS A 202 -1.62 -0.38 -4.67
CA HIS A 202 -2.08 -1.65 -5.23
C HIS A 202 -3.56 -1.83 -4.92
N LEU A 203 -4.33 -2.26 -5.92
CA LEU A 203 -5.76 -2.50 -5.81
C LEU A 203 -6.04 -3.99 -5.97
N ASN A 204 -6.62 -4.61 -4.94
CA ASN A 204 -7.23 -5.92 -5.07
C ASN A 204 -8.70 -5.75 -5.46
N MET A 205 -9.05 -6.27 -6.64
CA MET A 205 -10.39 -6.22 -7.22
C MET A 205 -11.11 -7.58 -7.23
N GLU A 206 -10.57 -8.59 -6.54
CA GLU A 206 -11.15 -9.95 -6.46
C GLU A 206 -12.63 -9.93 -6.02
N ASN A 207 -13.02 -8.95 -5.21
CA ASN A 207 -14.39 -8.74 -4.74
C ASN A 207 -15.24 -7.88 -5.68
N GLY A 208 -15.00 -7.95 -6.99
CA GLY A 208 -15.82 -7.34 -8.05
C GLY A 208 -15.45 -5.91 -8.43
N GLY A 209 -14.45 -5.30 -7.79
CA GLY A 209 -13.95 -3.97 -8.17
C GLY A 209 -14.92 -2.82 -7.91
N PHE A 210 -15.84 -2.96 -6.95
CA PHE A 210 -16.85 -1.95 -6.65
C PHE A 210 -16.46 -1.05 -5.48
N TYR A 211 -17.14 0.10 -5.36
CA TYR A 211 -17.04 0.94 -4.17
C TYR A 211 -17.27 0.11 -2.90
N MET A 212 -16.44 0.33 -1.87
CA MET A 212 -16.47 -0.38 -0.60
C MET A 212 -16.16 -1.88 -0.67
N THR A 213 -15.80 -2.44 -1.84
CA THR A 213 -15.35 -3.84 -1.97
C THR A 213 -13.94 -3.98 -2.52
N THR A 214 -13.47 -3.01 -3.32
CA THR A 214 -12.06 -2.91 -3.73
C THR A 214 -11.18 -2.66 -2.50
N GLU A 215 -10.17 -3.50 -2.33
CA GLU A 215 -9.18 -3.38 -1.28
C GLU A 215 -7.99 -2.56 -1.79
N MET A 216 -7.77 -1.40 -1.19
CA MET A 216 -6.72 -0.47 -1.58
C MET A 216 -5.57 -0.52 -0.59
N TYR A 217 -4.38 -0.87 -1.07
CA TYR A 217 -3.14 -0.86 -0.31
C TYR A 217 -2.29 0.32 -0.77
N GLN A 218 -2.23 1.35 0.06
CA GLN A 218 -1.65 2.65 -0.31
C GLN A 218 -0.52 3.00 0.65
N ALA A 219 0.53 3.65 0.13
CA ALA A 219 1.62 4.18 0.93
C ALA A 219 2.18 5.45 0.28
N CYS A 220 2.51 6.44 1.12
CA CYS A 220 3.19 7.66 0.67
C CYS A 220 4.63 7.71 1.17
N ALA A 221 5.57 7.88 0.24
CA ALA A 221 6.95 8.24 0.51
C ALA A 221 7.14 9.76 0.45
N HIS A 222 8.06 10.28 1.26
CA HIS A 222 8.61 11.62 1.09
C HIS A 222 9.81 11.54 0.15
N VAL A 223 9.73 12.23 -1.00
CA VAL A 223 10.82 12.23 -1.98
C VAL A 223 11.21 13.64 -2.42
N GLU A 224 12.51 13.85 -2.62
CA GLU A 224 13.06 15.01 -3.32
C GLU A 224 13.46 14.53 -4.72
N ILE A 225 12.71 14.95 -5.73
CA ILE A 225 13.08 14.69 -7.12
C ILE A 225 14.23 15.61 -7.49
N THR A 226 15.31 15.02 -7.99
CA THR A 226 16.53 15.70 -8.44
C THR A 226 16.70 15.56 -9.95
N GLY A 227 17.58 16.38 -10.53
CA GLY A 227 17.83 16.42 -11.97
C GLY A 227 17.34 17.72 -12.61
N SER A 228 17.19 17.71 -13.93
CA SER A 228 16.88 18.89 -14.74
C SER A 228 15.58 18.75 -15.54
N GLY A 229 14.64 17.92 -15.09
CA GLY A 229 13.35 17.77 -15.74
C GLY A 229 12.60 19.12 -15.80
N THR A 230 12.03 19.43 -16.97
CA THR A 230 11.30 20.69 -17.23
C THR A 230 9.88 20.45 -17.73
N GLY A 231 9.36 19.24 -17.55
CA GLY A 231 8.01 18.88 -17.98
C GLY A 231 6.95 19.62 -17.19
N THR A 232 5.75 19.70 -17.76
CA THR A 232 4.55 20.15 -17.05
C THR A 232 3.72 18.91 -16.71
N PRO A 233 3.66 18.50 -15.42
CA PRO A 233 2.91 17.32 -15.05
C PRO A 233 1.42 17.43 -15.41
N GLY A 234 0.88 16.38 -16.02
CA GLY A 234 -0.50 16.36 -16.47
C GLY A 234 -0.82 15.07 -17.22
N PRO A 235 -2.09 14.68 -17.33
CA PRO A 235 -3.24 15.18 -16.56
C PRO A 235 -3.05 15.10 -15.02
N VAL A 236 -3.79 15.95 -14.30
CA VAL A 236 -3.76 16.01 -12.82
C VAL A 236 -5.13 15.70 -12.23
N THR A 237 -5.14 15.25 -10.98
CA THR A 237 -6.32 14.93 -10.18
C THR A 237 -6.09 15.25 -8.70
N HIS A 238 -7.09 14.94 -7.85
CA HIS A 238 -6.99 15.05 -6.40
C HIS A 238 -7.38 13.72 -5.74
N PHE A 239 -6.79 13.44 -4.58
CA PHE A 239 -7.26 12.39 -3.69
C PHE A 239 -7.83 13.06 -2.44
N PRO A 240 -9.05 12.71 -1.98
CA PRO A 240 -10.05 11.95 -2.72
C PRO A 240 -10.55 12.68 -3.97
N GLY A 241 -11.13 11.94 -4.93
CA GLY A 241 -11.68 12.49 -6.18
C GLY A 241 -11.18 11.80 -7.46
N ALA A 242 -10.02 11.15 -7.42
CA ALA A 242 -9.45 10.43 -8.56
C ALA A 242 -10.17 9.10 -8.90
N PHE A 243 -11.03 8.63 -8.01
CA PHE A 243 -11.83 7.42 -8.17
C PHE A 243 -13.32 7.78 -8.11
N ASP A 244 -14.12 7.34 -9.08
CA ASP A 244 -15.58 7.47 -9.06
C ASP A 244 -16.23 6.09 -8.82
N ALA A 245 -17.27 6.04 -8.00
CA ALA A 245 -18.11 4.83 -7.84
C ALA A 245 -18.85 4.40 -9.10
N LYS A 246 -18.97 5.29 -10.07
CA LYS A 246 -19.50 5.02 -11.40
C LYS A 246 -18.41 4.66 -12.40
N ASP A 247 -17.14 4.73 -12.02
CA ASP A 247 -16.11 4.10 -12.82
C ASP A 247 -16.54 2.63 -12.92
N PRO A 248 -16.75 2.12 -14.14
CA PRO A 248 -17.00 0.70 -14.28
C PRO A 248 -15.82 0.05 -13.58
N GLY A 249 -16.08 -0.80 -12.57
CA GLY A 249 -15.08 -1.52 -11.76
C GLY A 249 -14.14 -2.45 -12.54
N ARG A 250 -13.98 -2.15 -13.83
CA ARG A 250 -13.00 -2.56 -14.81
C ARG A 250 -12.59 -1.29 -15.57
N VAL A 251 -11.46 -0.71 -15.16
CA VAL A 251 -10.52 -0.08 -16.11
C VAL A 251 -11.02 1.23 -16.74
N ASN A 252 -11.08 2.32 -15.96
CA ASN A 252 -10.75 3.67 -16.44
C ASN A 252 -9.69 4.38 -15.56
N LEU A 253 -8.97 3.61 -14.74
CA LEU A 253 -7.78 4.08 -14.02
C LEU A 253 -6.56 4.30 -14.93
N TRP A 254 -6.71 4.19 -16.25
CA TRP A 254 -5.60 4.04 -17.19
C TRP A 254 -5.52 5.12 -18.26
N THR A 255 -6.55 5.97 -18.36
CA THR A 255 -6.63 7.03 -19.38
C THR A 255 -6.63 8.43 -18.77
N SER A 256 -6.53 8.55 -17.45
CA SER A 256 -6.39 9.80 -16.70
C SER A 256 -5.04 9.94 -16.02
#